data_AF-A0A0G0AQ71-F1
#
_entry.id   AF-A0A0G0AQ71-F1
#
_cell.length_a   1.000
_cell.length_b   1.000
_cell.length_c   1.000
_cell.angle_alpha   90.00
_cell.angle_beta   90.00
_cell.angle_gamma   90.00
#
_symmetry.space_group_name_H-M   'P 1'
#
loop_
_entity.id
_entity.type
_entity.pdbx_description
1 polymer ?
#
loop_
_entity_poly.entity_id
_entity_poly.type
_entity_poly.pdbx_seq_one_letter_code
_entity_poly.pdbx_strand_id
1 'polypeptide(L)'
;MVDWVRELGETDEELLIGIESHGWFHQGKLPQTKMQWSLFCCDELTGLIIAVTLVRPEKKLSVVTIDNVLSKWNQKAFAAGVKREDIEKCEKELGIPLKEFIGIALAALVV
;
A
#
# COMPACT_ATOMS: atom_id res chain seq x y z
N MET A 1 -7.95 -16.73 -2.48
CA MET A 1 -8.73 -15.48 -2.34
C MET A 1 -9.55 -15.22 -3.59
N VAL A 2 -8.92 -15.18 -4.77
CA VAL A 2 -9.62 -14.91 -6.04
C VAL A 2 -10.67 -15.95 -6.38
N ASP A 3 -10.42 -17.24 -6.11
CA ASP A 3 -11.42 -18.29 -6.34
C ASP A 3 -12.71 -18.05 -5.53
N TRP A 4 -12.57 -17.61 -4.27
CA TRP A 4 -13.74 -17.27 -3.45
C TRP A 4 -14.49 -16.06 -4.01
N VAL A 5 -13.78 -15.04 -4.50
CA VAL A 5 -14.40 -13.86 -5.13
C VAL A 5 -15.14 -14.24 -6.42
N ARG A 6 -14.60 -15.17 -7.22
CA ARG A 6 -15.29 -15.74 -8.39
C ARG A 6 -16.55 -16.52 -8.00
N GLU A 7 -16.49 -17.32 -6.94
CA GLU A 7 -17.64 -18.07 -6.44
C GLU A 7 -18.79 -17.16 -5.98
N LEU A 8 -18.49 -15.93 -5.55
CA LEU A 8 -19.48 -14.90 -5.24
C LEU A 8 -20.11 -14.23 -6.47
N GLY A 9 -19.66 -14.59 -7.68
CA GLY A 9 -20.21 -14.13 -8.95
C GLY A 9 -19.46 -12.97 -9.59
N GLU A 10 -18.28 -12.60 -9.08
CA GLU A 10 -17.44 -11.59 -9.72
C GLU A 10 -16.87 -12.12 -11.05
N THR A 11 -16.92 -11.27 -12.07
CA THR A 11 -16.50 -11.60 -13.45
C THR A 11 -15.56 -10.57 -14.06
N ASP A 12 -15.26 -9.48 -13.35
CA ASP A 12 -14.30 -8.47 -13.79
C ASP A 12 -12.86 -9.01 -13.68
N GLU A 13 -12.28 -9.36 -14.82
CA GLU A 13 -10.91 -9.85 -14.91
C GLU A 13 -9.87 -8.83 -14.44
N GLU A 14 -10.08 -7.52 -14.61
CA GLU A 14 -9.14 -6.51 -14.13
C GLU A 14 -9.06 -6.53 -12.60
N LEU A 15 -10.22 -6.61 -11.94
CA LEU A 15 -10.32 -6.72 -10.48
C LEU A 15 -9.72 -8.03 -9.98
N LEU A 16 -10.09 -9.16 -10.58
CA LEU A 16 -9.61 -10.48 -10.17
C LEU A 16 -8.08 -10.59 -10.30
N ILE A 17 -7.51 -10.12 -11.41
CA ILE A 17 -6.05 -10.10 -11.59
C ILE A 17 -5.40 -9.11 -10.63
N GLY A 18 -6.04 -7.96 -10.36
CA GLY A 18 -5.63 -7.02 -9.31
C GLY A 18 -5.43 -7.72 -7.97
N ILE A 19 -6.43 -8.48 -7.52
CA ILE A 19 -6.37 -9.26 -6.27
C ILE A 19 -5.26 -10.32 -6.34
N GLU A 20 -5.09 -11.04 -7.45
CA GLU A 20 -3.96 -11.99 -7.55
C GLU A 20 -2.60 -11.29 -7.46
N SER A 21 -2.50 -10.06 -7.96
CA SER A 21 -1.21 -9.39 -8.16
C SER A 21 -0.63 -8.69 -6.94
N HIS A 22 -1.47 -8.19 -6.01
CA HIS A 22 -0.95 -7.53 -4.80
C HIS A 22 -0.14 -8.49 -3.90
N GLY A 23 -0.50 -9.78 -3.91
CA GLY A 23 0.18 -10.85 -3.17
C GLY A 23 1.03 -11.78 -4.06
N TRP A 24 1.59 -11.29 -5.17
CA TRP A 24 2.20 -12.14 -6.21
C TRP A 24 3.27 -13.13 -5.70
N PHE A 25 3.98 -12.77 -4.63
CA PHE A 25 4.99 -13.61 -3.98
C PHE A 25 4.42 -14.85 -3.25
N HIS A 26 3.09 -14.97 -3.13
CA HIS A 26 2.37 -16.08 -2.53
C HIS A 26 1.57 -16.92 -3.54
N GLN A 27 2.12 -17.12 -4.76
CA GLN A 27 1.47 -17.82 -5.90
C GLN A 27 0.53 -16.94 -6.73
N GLY A 28 0.65 -15.62 -6.64
CA GLY A 28 -0.11 -14.70 -7.48
C GLY A 28 0.61 -14.35 -8.80
N LYS A 29 0.07 -13.36 -9.52
CA LYS A 29 0.63 -12.88 -10.80
C LYS A 29 1.45 -11.61 -10.57
N LEU A 30 2.65 -11.52 -11.15
CA LEU A 30 3.43 -10.28 -11.04
C LEU A 30 2.61 -9.07 -11.55
N PRO A 31 2.58 -7.93 -10.83
CA PRO A 31 1.93 -6.72 -11.31
C PRO A 31 2.48 -6.27 -12.68
N GLN A 32 1.58 -5.89 -13.58
CA GLN A 32 1.90 -5.45 -14.94
C GLN A 32 1.29 -4.08 -15.28
N THR A 33 0.15 -3.75 -14.70
CA THR A 33 -0.55 -2.48 -14.96
C THR A 33 -0.30 -1.46 -13.85
N LYS A 34 -0.55 -0.18 -14.13
CA LYS A 34 -0.48 0.89 -13.12
C LYS A 34 -1.40 0.63 -11.94
N MET A 35 -2.59 0.09 -12.18
CA MET A 35 -3.55 -0.25 -11.11
C MET A 35 -2.96 -1.32 -10.20
N GLN A 36 -2.43 -2.41 -10.76
CA GLN A 36 -1.84 -3.51 -10.01
C GLN A 36 -0.61 -3.07 -9.21
N TRP A 37 0.28 -2.27 -9.81
CA TRP A 37 1.42 -1.71 -9.11
C TRP A 37 1.02 -0.73 -8.02
N SER A 38 -0.04 0.05 -8.24
CA SER A 38 -0.58 0.97 -7.22
C SER A 38 -1.10 0.19 -6.02
N LEU A 39 -1.88 -0.88 -6.26
CA LEU A 39 -2.39 -1.77 -5.22
C LEU A 39 -1.25 -2.45 -4.45
N PHE A 40 -0.25 -2.98 -5.15
CA PHE A 40 0.93 -3.62 -4.55
C PHE A 40 1.70 -2.65 -3.65
N CYS A 41 1.99 -1.43 -4.14
CA CYS A 41 2.79 -0.46 -3.39
C CYS A 41 2.01 0.15 -2.22
N CYS A 42 0.70 0.34 -2.36
CA CYS A 42 -0.10 0.98 -1.30
C CYS A 42 -0.40 0.05 -0.14
N ASP A 43 -0.51 -1.26 -0.35
CA ASP A 43 -0.89 -2.24 0.67
C ASP A 43 -0.01 -2.09 1.94
N GLU A 44 1.30 -2.24 1.77
CA GLU A 44 2.29 -2.08 2.84
C GLU A 44 2.37 -0.64 3.39
N LEU A 45 2.19 0.37 2.53
CA LEU A 45 2.23 1.77 2.92
C LEU A 45 1.08 2.14 3.86
N THR A 46 -0.13 1.62 3.61
CA THR A 46 -1.27 1.87 4.51
C THR A 46 -0.99 1.33 5.92
N GLY A 47 -0.39 0.15 6.03
CA GLY A 47 0.05 -0.41 7.31
C GLY A 47 1.03 0.50 8.05
N LEU A 48 2.01 1.08 7.34
CA LEU A 48 2.93 2.05 7.91
C LEU A 48 2.23 3.33 8.39
N ILE A 49 1.32 3.89 7.58
CA ILE A 49 0.55 5.10 7.93
C ILE A 49 -0.30 4.86 9.18
N ILE A 50 -0.97 3.71 9.26
CA ILE A 50 -1.76 3.34 10.44
C ILE A 50 -0.87 3.16 11.66
N ALA A 51 0.27 2.49 11.53
CA ALA A 51 1.23 2.37 12.64
C ALA A 51 1.72 3.74 13.13
N VAL A 52 2.05 4.66 12.21
CA VAL A 52 2.39 6.06 12.53
C VAL A 52 1.25 6.73 13.29
N THR A 53 0.00 6.53 12.86
CA THR A 53 -1.19 7.08 13.51
C THR A 53 -1.34 6.58 14.94
N LEU A 54 -1.20 5.27 15.16
CA LEU A 54 -1.49 4.61 16.44
C LEU A 54 -0.51 4.97 17.56
N VAL A 55 0.72 5.37 17.22
CA VAL A 55 1.71 5.81 18.22
C VAL A 55 1.58 7.29 18.60
N ARG A 56 0.72 8.05 17.91
CA ARG A 56 0.45 9.44 18.27
C ARG A 56 -0.51 9.52 19.46
N PRO A 57 -0.41 10.56 20.30
CA PRO A 57 -1.37 10.79 21.39
C PRO A 57 -2.81 10.89 20.90
N GLU A 58 -3.05 11.55 19.76
CA GLU A 58 -4.39 11.80 19.25
C GLU A 58 -5.02 10.56 18.60
N LYS A 59 -4.21 9.60 18.12
CA LYS A 59 -4.63 8.41 17.36
C LYS A 59 -5.58 8.70 16.20
N LYS A 60 -5.39 9.85 15.53
CA LYS A 60 -6.23 10.31 14.42
C LYS A 60 -5.41 10.44 13.14
N LEU A 61 -5.93 9.90 12.04
CA LEU A 61 -5.32 10.05 10.71
C LEU A 61 -5.23 11.51 10.28
N SER A 62 -6.23 12.32 10.65
CA SER A 62 -6.32 13.74 10.27
C SER A 62 -5.16 14.62 10.76
N VAL A 63 -4.34 14.15 11.70
CA VAL A 63 -3.16 14.87 12.21
C VAL A 63 -1.84 14.27 11.72
N VAL A 64 -1.88 13.21 10.90
CA VAL A 64 -0.69 12.59 10.33
C VAL A 64 -0.28 13.34 9.07
N THR A 65 0.99 13.71 9.03
CA THR A 65 1.62 14.40 7.89
C THR A 65 2.60 13.48 7.17
N ILE A 66 2.96 13.83 5.93
CA ILE A 66 3.99 13.14 5.14
C ILE A 66 5.30 13.05 5.94
N ASP A 67 5.71 14.13 6.61
CA ASP A 67 6.94 14.16 7.40
C ASP A 67 6.89 13.21 8.61
N ASN A 68 5.70 12.96 9.19
CA ASN A 68 5.57 11.96 10.24
C ASN A 68 5.85 10.55 9.71
N VAL A 69 5.35 10.22 8.53
CA VAL A 69 5.61 8.94 7.86
C VAL A 69 7.10 8.82 7.51
N LEU A 70 7.68 9.85 6.88
CA LEU A 70 9.10 9.88 6.51
C LEU A 70 10.02 9.77 7.73
N SER A 71 9.66 10.36 8.87
CA SER A 71 10.45 10.26 10.11
C SER A 71 10.60 8.81 10.62
N LYS A 72 9.64 7.94 10.26
CA LYS A 72 9.62 6.51 10.62
C LYS A 72 10.14 5.61 9.50
N TRP A 73 10.43 6.15 8.31
CA TRP A 73 10.81 5.37 7.14
C TRP A 73 12.03 4.48 7.39
N ASN A 74 13.12 5.08 7.88
CA ASN A 74 14.39 4.40 8.13
C ASN A 74 14.42 3.62 9.46
N GLN A 75 13.36 3.71 10.28
CA GLN A 75 13.26 2.99 11.55
C GLN A 75 12.70 1.59 11.29
N LYS A 76 13.52 0.67 10.75
CA LYS A 76 13.05 -0.67 10.35
C LYS A 76 12.37 -1.48 11.47
N ALA A 77 12.73 -1.23 12.74
CA ALA A 77 12.06 -1.86 13.88
C ALA A 77 10.62 -1.34 14.11
N PHE A 78 10.32 -0.12 13.67
CA PHE A 78 8.99 0.43 13.69
C PHE A 78 8.15 -0.18 12.57
N ALA A 79 7.00 -0.78 12.88
CA ALA A 79 6.21 -1.53 11.89
C ALA A 79 7.08 -2.56 11.14
N ALA A 80 7.77 -3.44 11.89
CA ALA A 80 8.78 -4.37 11.35
C ALA A 80 8.23 -5.35 10.29
N GLY A 81 6.92 -5.55 10.23
CA GLY A 81 6.29 -6.35 9.18
C GLY A 81 6.26 -5.66 7.81
N VAL A 82 6.38 -4.34 7.77
CA VAL A 82 6.24 -3.57 6.52
C VAL A 82 7.51 -3.65 5.67
N LYS A 83 7.37 -4.02 4.40
CA LYS A 83 8.47 -4.07 3.44
C LYS A 83 8.61 -2.74 2.69
N ARG A 84 9.62 -1.95 3.05
CA ARG A 84 9.82 -0.60 2.47
C ARG A 84 10.16 -0.69 1.00
N GLU A 85 10.95 -1.70 0.64
CA GLU A 85 11.35 -2.04 -0.71
C GLU A 85 10.17 -2.35 -1.64
N ASP A 86 9.01 -2.74 -1.10
CA ASP A 86 7.79 -2.97 -1.88
C ASP A 86 7.08 -1.65 -2.16
N ILE A 87 7.06 -0.73 -1.19
CA ILE A 87 6.52 0.62 -1.37
C ILE A 87 7.40 1.44 -2.33
N GLU A 88 8.73 1.34 -2.24
CA GLU A 88 9.70 2.05 -3.09
C GLU A 88 9.55 1.72 -4.59
N LYS A 89 8.89 0.60 -4.93
CA LYS A 89 8.57 0.28 -6.33
C LYS A 89 7.64 1.31 -6.98
N CYS A 90 6.93 2.13 -6.21
CA CYS A 90 6.14 3.23 -6.77
C CYS A 90 6.97 4.16 -7.69
N GLU A 91 8.25 4.38 -7.36
CA GLU A 91 9.10 5.26 -8.17
C GLU A 91 9.41 4.64 -9.53
N LYS A 92 9.80 3.36 -9.54
CA LYS A 92 10.19 2.66 -10.76
C LYS A 92 8.99 2.25 -11.62
N GLU A 93 7.94 1.73 -10.98
CA GLU A 93 6.83 1.07 -11.68
C GLU A 93 5.66 2.01 -11.96
N LEU A 94 5.50 3.08 -11.17
CA LEU A 94 4.47 4.11 -11.37
C LEU A 94 5.04 5.45 -11.87
N GLY A 95 6.34 5.68 -11.71
CA GLY A 95 6.95 6.97 -12.00
C GLY A 95 6.57 8.06 -10.99
N ILE A 96 6.15 7.67 -9.79
CA ILE A 96 5.70 8.59 -8.73
C ILE A 96 6.78 8.62 -7.64
N PRO A 97 7.38 9.78 -7.33
CA PRO A 97 8.33 9.90 -6.23
C PRO A 97 7.72 9.42 -4.90
N LEU A 98 8.51 8.75 -4.06
CA LEU A 98 8.02 8.16 -2.82
C LEU A 98 7.25 9.16 -1.94
N LYS A 99 7.76 10.39 -1.82
CA LYS A 99 7.14 11.46 -1.02
C LYS A 99 5.73 11.81 -1.55
N GLU A 100 5.56 11.85 -2.86
CA GLU A 100 4.27 12.13 -3.49
C GLU A 100 3.31 10.94 -3.32
N PHE A 101 3.81 9.71 -3.47
CA PHE A 101 3.02 8.50 -3.25
C PHE A 101 2.49 8.41 -1.80
N ILE A 102 3.32 8.75 -0.81
CA ILE A 102 2.90 8.89 0.60
C ILE A 102 1.77 9.92 0.74
N GLY A 103 1.90 11.07 0.06
CA GLY A 103 0.88 12.12 0.07
C GLY A 103 -0.47 11.64 -0.50
N ILE A 104 -0.44 10.92 -1.62
CA ILE A 104 -1.63 10.35 -2.27
C ILE A 104 -2.31 9.35 -1.31
N ALA A 105 -1.55 8.42 -0.74
CA ALA A 105 -2.08 7.41 0.19
C ALA A 105 -2.67 8.04 1.46
N LEU A 106 -2.00 9.04 2.03
CA LEU A 106 -2.53 9.78 3.19
C LEU A 106 -3.84 10.48 2.87
N ALA A 107 -3.93 11.17 1.74
CA ALA A 107 -5.15 11.86 1.33
C ALA A 107 -6.32 10.88 1.14
N ALA A 108 -6.06 9.69 0.59
CA ALA A 108 -7.07 8.66 0.37
C ALA A 108 -7.61 8.02 1.67
N LEU A 109 -6.82 8.01 2.75
CA LEU A 109 -7.21 7.42 4.04
C LEU A 109 -7.97 8.39 4.96
N VAL A 110 -7.92 9.70 4.67
CA VAL A 110 -8.56 10.75 5.49
C VAL A 110 -9.96 11.10 4.97
N VAL A 111 -10.40 10.48 3.87
CA VAL A 111 -11.71 10.67 3.24
C VAL A 111 -12.84 10.17 4.14
#